data_AF-A0A1F8EBY4-F1
#
_entry.id   AF-A0A1F8EBY4-F1
#
_cell.length_a   1.000
_cell.length_b   1.000
_cell.length_c   1.000
_cell.angle_alpha   90.00
_cell.angle_beta   90.00
_cell.angle_gamma   90.00
#
_symmetry.space_group_name_H-M   'P 1'
#
loop_
_entity.id
_entity.type
_entity.pdbx_description
1 polymer ?
#
loop_
_entity_poly.entity_id
_entity_poly.type
_entity_poly.pdbx_seq_one_letter_code
_entity_poly.pdbx_strand_id
1 'polypeptide(L)'
;MKWYVLVIFLVTGLSIVGLLTISFNIDPYKSNAQIKYLFFTSLFMTLWGFGALVFNRFKLKPDWPDFYKSFKIGLIVSLVVCLLVFLVRYAR
;
A
#
# COMPACT_ATOMS: atom_id res chain seq x y z
N MET A 1 -15.99 13.94 -7.56
CA MET A 1 -14.98 12.87 -7.33
C MET A 1 -15.75 11.59 -7.00
N LYS A 2 -15.44 10.45 -7.61
CA LYS A 2 -16.23 9.22 -7.40
C LYS A 2 -15.98 8.68 -5.98
N TRP A 3 -17.03 8.22 -5.29
CA TRP A 3 -16.98 7.86 -3.85
C TRP A 3 -15.89 6.84 -3.50
N TYR A 4 -15.67 5.86 -4.38
CA TYR A 4 -14.62 4.86 -4.21
C TYR A 4 -13.19 5.43 -4.17
N VAL A 5 -12.93 6.57 -4.83
CA VAL A 5 -11.62 7.24 -4.79
C VAL A 5 -11.40 7.86 -3.42
N LEU A 6 -12.46 8.42 -2.83
CA LEU A 6 -12.43 9.01 -1.49
C LEU A 6 -12.19 7.93 -0.42
N VAL A 7 -12.84 6.77 -0.55
CA VAL A 7 -12.59 5.61 0.33
C VAL A 7 -11.12 5.18 0.26
N ILE A 8 -10.56 5.02 -0.95
CA ILE A 8 -9.15 4.66 -1.09
C ILE A 8 -8.25 5.71 -0.45
N PHE A 9 -8.53 7.00 -0.66
CA PHE A 9 -7.74 8.07 -0.06
C PHE A 9 -7.75 8.00 1.47
N LEU A 10 -8.92 7.80 2.10
CA LEU A 10 -9.04 7.66 3.55
C LEU A 10 -8.31 6.41 4.07
N VAL A 11 -8.50 5.26 3.43
CA VAL A 11 -7.83 4.00 3.83
C VAL A 11 -6.31 4.14 3.69
N THR A 12 -5.83 4.78 2.63
CA THR A 12 -4.40 5.04 2.41
C THR A 12 -3.87 5.94 3.52
N GLY A 13 -4.56 7.04 3.84
CA GLY A 13 -4.18 7.96 4.91
C GLY A 13 -4.11 7.27 6.27
N LEU A 14 -5.13 6.49 6.62
CA LEU A 14 -5.15 5.71 7.87
C LEU A 14 -4.01 4.69 7.92
N SER A 15 -3.72 4.04 6.79
CA SER A 15 -2.64 3.05 6.68
C SER A 15 -1.26 3.70 6.82
N ILE A 16 -1.06 4.90 6.27
CA ILE A 16 0.18 5.68 6.46
C ILE A 16 0.37 6.02 7.94
N VAL A 17 -0.68 6.52 8.60
CA VAL A 17 -0.60 6.86 10.04
C VAL A 17 -0.28 5.62 10.86
N GLY A 18 -0.94 4.48 10.59
CA GLY A 18 -0.64 3.21 11.25
C GLY A 18 0.80 2.75 11.03
N LEU A 19 1.29 2.83 9.78
CA LEU A 19 2.66 2.49 9.43
C LEU A 19 3.68 3.36 10.17
N LEU A 20 3.47 4.68 10.21
CA LEU A 20 4.37 5.62 10.89
C LEU A 20 4.36 5.37 12.41
N THR A 21 3.18 5.20 13.01
CA THR A 21 3.06 4.89 14.43
C THR A 21 3.82 3.63 14.80
N ILE A 22 3.67 2.55 14.02
CA ILE A 22 4.43 1.32 14.24
C ILE A 22 5.91 1.59 14.04
N SER A 23 6.32 2.18 12.91
CA SER A 23 7.74 2.37 12.57
C SER A 23 8.51 3.25 13.57
N PHE A 24 7.87 4.23 14.19
CA PHE A 24 8.52 5.15 15.12
C PHE A 24 8.49 4.68 16.58
N ASN A 25 7.43 3.98 17.00
CA ASN A 25 7.27 3.60 18.41
C ASN A 25 7.66 2.15 18.69
N ILE A 26 7.69 1.30 17.66
CA ILE A 26 7.83 -0.15 17.80
C ILE A 26 8.82 -0.63 16.75
N ASP A 27 9.79 -1.47 17.12
CA ASP A 27 10.57 -2.18 16.10
C ASP A 27 9.74 -3.38 15.61
N PRO A 28 9.10 -3.31 14.42
CA PRO A 28 8.22 -4.38 13.96
C PRO A 28 8.99 -5.68 13.76
N TYR A 29 10.31 -5.62 13.50
CA TYR A 29 11.11 -6.81 13.21
C TYR A 29 11.46 -7.61 14.47
N LYS A 30 11.57 -6.94 15.61
CA LYS A 30 11.82 -7.57 16.93
C LYS A 30 10.54 -7.90 17.70
N SER A 31 9.39 -7.43 17.19
CA SER A 31 8.11 -7.60 17.83
C SER A 31 7.43 -8.93 17.51
N ASN A 32 6.35 -9.22 18.25
CA ASN A 32 5.49 -10.39 18.03
C ASN A 32 4.91 -10.43 16.61
N ALA A 33 4.52 -11.63 16.17
CA ALA A 33 3.96 -11.87 14.84
C ALA A 33 2.77 -10.95 14.51
N GLN A 34 1.93 -10.63 15.50
CA GLN A 34 0.78 -9.72 15.33
C GLN A 34 1.21 -8.30 14.87
N ILE A 35 2.27 -7.74 15.47
CA ILE A 35 2.78 -6.42 15.12
C ILE A 35 3.42 -6.45 13.73
N LYS A 36 4.10 -7.53 13.37
CA LYS A 36 4.61 -7.75 12.01
C LYS A 36 3.48 -7.75 10.99
N TYR A 37 2.39 -8.49 11.25
CA TYR A 37 1.23 -8.50 10.37
C TYR A 37 0.61 -7.12 10.22
N LEU A 38 0.43 -6.38 11.32
CA LEU A 38 -0.05 -5.00 11.30
C LEU A 38 0.84 -4.10 10.43
N PHE A 39 2.16 -4.16 10.62
CA PHE A 39 3.11 -3.39 9.83
C PHE A 39 3.02 -3.70 8.33
N PHE A 40 3.10 -4.99 7.95
CA PHE A 40 3.06 -5.39 6.54
C PHE A 40 1.71 -5.12 5.89
N THR A 41 0.61 -5.25 6.65
CA THR A 41 -0.74 -4.93 6.14
C THR A 41 -0.88 -3.43 5.90
N SER A 42 -0.41 -2.59 6.82
CA SER A 42 -0.39 -1.13 6.64
C SER A 42 0.51 -0.74 5.46
N LEU A 43 1.69 -1.35 5.32
CA LEU A 43 2.59 -1.12 4.19
C LEU A 43 1.93 -1.48 2.86
N PHE A 44 1.30 -2.65 2.80
CA PHE A 44 0.57 -3.11 1.63
C PHE A 44 -0.54 -2.13 1.24
N MET A 45 -1.40 -1.75 2.20
CA MET A 45 -2.52 -0.85 1.95
C MET A 45 -2.06 0.53 1.51
N THR A 46 -0.97 1.05 2.08
CA THR A 46 -0.37 2.32 1.67
C THR A 46 0.15 2.25 0.23
N LEU A 47 0.96 1.24 -0.10
CA LEU A 47 1.52 1.08 -1.45
C LEU A 47 0.43 0.88 -2.49
N TRP A 48 -0.56 0.06 -2.15
CA TRP A 48 -1.70 -0.24 -3.00
C TRP A 48 -2.54 1.02 -3.28
N GLY A 49 -2.90 1.74 -2.22
CA GLY A 49 -3.69 2.95 -2.30
C GLY A 49 -2.97 4.06 -3.07
N PHE A 50 -1.67 4.26 -2.83
CA PHE A 50 -0.85 5.17 -3.64
C PHE A 50 -0.79 4.73 -5.09
N GLY A 51 -0.54 3.45 -5.38
CA GLY A 51 -0.52 2.91 -6.74
C GLY A 51 -1.84 3.19 -7.46
N ALA A 52 -2.96 2.84 -6.85
CA ALA A 52 -4.29 3.07 -7.42
C ALA A 52 -4.56 4.55 -7.68
N LEU A 53 -4.20 5.45 -6.76
CA LEU A 53 -4.40 6.90 -6.91
C LEU A 53 -3.47 7.52 -7.97
N VAL A 54 -2.18 7.15 -7.98
CA VAL A 54 -1.19 7.63 -8.94
C VAL A 54 -1.55 7.17 -10.34
N PHE A 55 -1.85 5.88 -10.56
CA PHE A 55 -2.24 5.37 -11.87
C PHE A 55 -3.61 5.89 -12.33
N ASN A 56 -4.49 6.28 -11.41
CA ASN A 56 -5.77 6.90 -11.77
C ASN A 56 -5.62 8.39 -12.14
N ARG A 57 -4.69 9.12 -11.52
CA ARG A 57 -4.45 10.55 -11.79
C ARG A 57 -3.55 10.76 -13.00
N PHE A 58 -2.47 10.00 -13.10
CA PHE A 58 -1.58 9.98 -14.25
C PHE A 58 -2.13 8.97 -15.26
N LYS A 59 -3.13 9.40 -16.03
CA LYS A 59 -3.57 8.68 -17.23
C LYS A 59 -2.42 8.63 -18.22
N LEU A 60 -1.57 7.63 -18.05
CA LEU A 60 -0.37 7.32 -18.85
C LEU A 60 -0.73 6.99 -20.30
N LYS A 61 -2.03 6.76 -20.62
CA LYS A 61 -2.61 6.81 -21.97
C LYS A 61 -3.97 7.52 -21.97
N PRO A 62 -4.33 8.29 -23.03
CA PRO A 62 -5.63 8.95 -23.15
C PRO A 62 -6.81 7.97 -23.11
N ASP A 63 -6.62 6.76 -23.66
CA ASP A 63 -7.61 5.66 -23.69
C ASP A 63 -7.40 4.61 -22.58
N TRP A 64 -6.64 4.91 -21.52
CA TRP A 64 -6.42 3.95 -20.43
C TRP A 64 -7.73 3.71 -19.67
N PRO A 65 -8.31 2.48 -19.66
CA PRO A 65 -9.67 2.33 -19.15
C PRO A 65 -9.70 2.35 -17.63
N ASP A 66 -10.90 2.70 -17.16
CA ASP A 66 -11.55 2.32 -15.91
C ASP A 66 -10.63 2.02 -14.75
N PHE A 67 -10.72 2.87 -13.73
CA PHE A 67 -10.26 2.67 -12.35
C PHE A 67 -9.94 1.21 -11.93
N TYR A 68 -10.76 0.24 -12.34
CA TYR A 68 -10.50 -1.20 -12.22
C TYR A 68 -9.12 -1.69 -12.70
N LYS A 69 -8.58 -1.22 -13.84
CA LYS A 69 -7.23 -1.58 -14.29
C LYS A 69 -6.15 -0.96 -13.40
N SER A 70 -6.27 0.32 -13.05
CA SER A 70 -5.36 1.00 -12.13
C SER A 70 -5.35 0.35 -10.74
N PHE A 71 -6.52 -0.10 -10.27
CA PHE A 71 -6.69 -0.84 -9.03
C PHE A 71 -5.97 -2.20 -9.06
N LYS A 72 -6.11 -2.97 -10.16
CA LYS A 72 -5.41 -4.25 -10.35
C LYS A 72 -3.89 -4.08 -10.43
N ILE A 73 -3.42 -3.10 -11.20
CA ILE A 73 -1.98 -2.84 -11.34
C ILE A 73 -1.40 -2.41 -10.00
N GLY A 74 -2.08 -1.49 -9.29
CA GLY A 74 -1.70 -1.09 -7.95
C GLY A 74 -1.57 -2.28 -7.00
N LEU A 75 -2.48 -3.26 -7.09
CA LEU A 75 -2.50 -4.46 -6.24
C LEU A 75 -1.32 -5.39 -6.52
N ILE A 76 -1.02 -5.61 -7.80
CA ILE A 76 0.12 -6.44 -8.22
C ILE A 76 1.42 -5.77 -7.78
N VAL A 77 1.56 -4.45 -8.01
CA VAL A 77 2.77 -3.70 -7.64
C VAL A 77 2.97 -3.71 -6.13
N SER A 78 1.91 -3.48 -5.33
CA SER A 78 2.03 -3.51 -3.87
C SER A 78 2.39 -4.89 -3.34
N LEU A 79 1.82 -5.97 -3.89
CA LEU A 79 2.21 -7.34 -3.56
C LEU A 79 3.69 -7.58 -3.85
N VAL A 80 4.15 -7.26 -5.06
CA VAL A 80 5.56 -7.46 -5.47
C VAL A 80 6.50 -6.68 -4.56
N VAL A 81 6.20 -5.41 -4.28
CA VAL A 81 7.03 -4.58 -3.40
C VAL A 81 7.03 -5.11 -1.97
N CYS A 82 5.89 -5.50 -1.40
CA CYS A 82 5.84 -6.10 -0.07
C CYS A 82 6.65 -7.40 0.00
N LEU A 83 6.56 -8.24 -1.03
CA LEU A 83 7.30 -9.51 -1.11
C LEU A 83 8.81 -9.26 -1.23
N LEU A 84 9.23 -8.28 -2.04
CA LEU A 84 10.63 -7.85 -2.12
C LEU A 84 11.14 -7.31 -0.78
N VAL A 85 10.38 -6.44 -0.11
CA VAL A 85 10.75 -5.91 1.21
C VAL A 85 10.88 -7.03 2.24
N PHE A 86 9.95 -8.00 2.21
CA PHE A 86 10.00 -9.17 3.07
C PHE A 86 11.25 -10.03 2.80
N LEU A 87 11.54 -10.35 1.54
CA LEU A 87 12.71 -11.14 1.15
C LEU A 87 14.03 -10.45 1.51
N VAL A 88 14.18 -9.17 1.19
CA VAL A 88 15.39 -8.39 1.49
C VAL A 88 15.65 -8.32 2.99
N ARG A 89 14.58 -8.25 3.79
CA ARG A 89 14.69 -8.22 5.25
C ARG A 89 14.85 -9.59 5.89
N TYR A 90 14.35 -10.66 5.28
CA TYR A 90 14.54 -12.03 5.76
C TYR A 90 15.93 -12.58 5.40
N ALA A 91 16.53 -12.10 4.31
CA ALA A 91 17.88 -12.46 3.88
C ALA A 91 19.01 -11.71 4.64
N ARG A 92 18.67 -10.75 5.49
CA ARG A 92 19.59 -10.00 6.38
C ARG A 92 19.37 -10.40 7.83
#